data_AF-A0A523X2N8-F1
#
_entry.id   AF-A0A523X2N8-F1
#
_cell.length_a   1.000
_cell.length_b   1.000
_cell.length_c   1.000
_cell.angle_alpha   90.00
_cell.angle_beta   90.00
_cell.angle_gamma   90.00
#
_symmetry.space_group_name_H-M   'P 1'
#
loop_
_entity.id
_entity.type
_entity.pdbx_description
1 polymer ?
#
loop_
_entity_poly.entity_id
_entity_poly.type
_entity_poly.pdbx_seq_one_letter_code
_entity_poly.pdbx_strand_id
1 'polypeptide(L)'
;MHTIKFQWKRGLLMFTALVLTATLVLGCAAEKTIKFSNTEYESVWLANAVAGFIIEEGYGYPVEPVSVSVAVAEVSLSKGDLHAWL
;
A
#
# COMPACT_ATOMS: atom_id res chain seq x y z
N MET A 1 35.55 -18.35 34.34
CA MET A 1 35.38 -18.25 32.87
C MET A 1 34.02 -18.74 32.34
N HIS A 2 32.98 -18.94 33.17
CA HIS A 2 31.65 -19.39 32.69
C HIS A 2 30.65 -18.26 32.40
N THR A 3 30.87 -17.06 32.93
CA THR A 3 29.96 -15.91 32.80
C THR A 3 30.08 -15.18 31.45
N ILE A 4 31.26 -15.18 30.83
CA ILE A 4 31.52 -14.47 29.56
C ILE A 4 30.75 -15.09 28.38
N LYS A 5 30.73 -16.42 28.26
CA LYS A 5 29.96 -17.12 27.21
C LYS A 5 28.45 -16.94 27.37
N PHE A 6 27.97 -16.72 28.59
CA PHE A 6 26.57 -16.50 28.91
C PHE A 6 26.11 -15.08 28.54
N GLN A 7 26.94 -14.07 28.78
CA GLN A 7 26.67 -12.68 28.41
C GLN A 7 26.65 -12.49 26.88
N TRP A 8 27.51 -13.19 26.14
CA TRP A 8 27.54 -13.14 24.67
C TRP A 8 26.30 -13.76 24.03
N LYS A 9 25.81 -14.90 24.56
CA LYS A 9 24.55 -15.51 24.10
C LYS A 9 23.34 -14.62 24.35
N ARG A 10 23.29 -13.92 25.48
CA ARG A 10 22.21 -12.96 25.81
C ARG A 10 22.24 -11.74 24.88
N GLY A 11 23.44 -11.22 24.57
CA GLY A 11 23.61 -10.14 23.59
C GLY A 11 23.15 -10.53 22.19
N LEU A 12 23.51 -11.74 21.73
CA LEU A 12 23.06 -12.26 20.44
C LEU A 12 21.53 -12.41 20.37
N LEU A 13 20.90 -12.87 21.46
CA LEU A 13 19.46 -13.05 21.58
C LEU A 13 18.70 -11.70 21.57
N MET A 14 19.23 -10.69 22.26
CA MET A 14 18.64 -9.34 22.22
C MET A 14 18.79 -8.69 20.85
N PHE A 15 19.93 -8.88 20.18
CA PHE A 15 20.16 -8.33 18.85
C PHE A 15 19.22 -8.95 17.80
N THR A 16 19.03 -10.27 17.86
CA THR A 16 18.08 -10.97 16.97
C THR A 16 16.63 -10.56 17.23
N ALA A 17 16.22 -10.37 18.48
CA ALA A 17 14.90 -9.84 18.82
C ALA A 17 14.69 -8.39 18.33
N LEU A 18 15.72 -7.55 18.41
CA LEU A 18 15.69 -6.17 17.91
C LEU A 18 15.58 -6.14 16.38
N VAL A 19 16.31 -7.01 15.68
CA VAL A 19 16.22 -7.12 14.21
C VAL A 19 14.84 -7.61 13.78
N LEU A 20 14.26 -8.59 14.47
CA LEU A 20 12.91 -9.09 14.18
C LEU A 20 11.82 -8.05 14.42
N THR A 21 11.96 -7.24 15.47
CA THR A 21 11.00 -6.16 15.74
C THR A 21 11.14 -5.02 14.73
N ALA A 22 12.36 -4.70 14.29
CA ALA A 22 12.58 -3.69 13.26
C ALA A 22 12.01 -4.10 11.89
N THR A 23 12.12 -5.37 11.48
CA THR A 23 11.57 -5.83 10.19
C THR A 23 10.05 -5.86 10.18
N LEU A 24 9.41 -6.16 11.32
CA LEU A 24 7.95 -6.14 11.45
C LEU A 24 7.36 -4.72 11.35
N VAL A 25 8.05 -3.72 11.91
CA VAL A 25 7.60 -2.31 11.86
C VAL A 25 7.69 -1.75 10.44
N LEU A 26 8.75 -2.07 9.69
CA LEU A 26 8.92 -1.60 8.31
C LEU A 26 7.92 -2.23 7.33
N GLY A 27 7.47 -3.47 7.57
CA GLY A 27 6.52 -4.15 6.69
C GLY A 27 5.09 -3.59 6.74
N CYS A 28 4.74 -2.81 7.76
CA CYS A 28 3.39 -2.27 7.93
C CYS A 28 3.19 -0.90 7.27
N ALA A 29 4.25 -0.23 6.84
CA ALA A 29 4.23 1.17 6.43
C ALA A 29 4.00 1.41 4.92
N ALA A 30 3.78 0.36 4.11
CA ALA A 30 3.50 0.54 2.68
C ALA A 30 2.00 0.81 2.47
N GLU A 31 1.62 2.09 2.40
CA GLU A 31 0.27 2.47 1.98
C GLU A 31 0.02 2.04 0.53
N LYS A 32 -1.04 1.26 0.33
CA LYS A 32 -1.42 0.78 -1.00
C LYS A 32 -2.11 1.91 -1.78
N THR A 33 -1.52 2.32 -2.91
CA THR A 33 -2.16 3.26 -3.83
C THR A 33 -3.37 2.62 -4.52
N ILE A 34 -4.52 3.30 -4.44
CA ILE A 34 -5.75 2.89 -5.08
C ILE A 34 -5.81 3.53 -6.48
N LYS A 35 -5.80 2.68 -7.50
CA LYS A 35 -5.85 3.08 -8.91
C LYS A 35 -7.27 3.05 -9.47
N PHE A 36 -7.77 4.18 -9.94
CA PHE A 36 -9.08 4.30 -10.58
C PHE A 36 -8.97 4.32 -12.10
N SER A 37 -9.94 3.73 -12.80
CA SER A 37 -10.07 3.96 -14.23
C SER A 37 -10.50 5.42 -14.47
N ASN A 38 -9.81 6.09 -15.38
CA ASN A 38 -10.15 7.45 -15.78
C ASN A 38 -10.42 7.49 -17.29
N THR A 39 -11.63 7.09 -17.68
CA THR A 39 -12.05 7.13 -19.08
C THR A 39 -12.37 8.56 -19.53
N GLU A 40 -12.61 8.78 -20.82
CA GLU A 40 -12.84 10.13 -21.40
C GLU A 40 -14.21 10.77 -21.05
N TYR A 41 -15.02 10.14 -20.19
CA TYR A 41 -16.31 10.66 -19.76
C TYR A 41 -16.18 11.61 -18.56
N GLU A 42 -16.66 12.85 -18.70
CA GLU A 42 -16.60 13.86 -17.63
C GLU A 42 -17.31 13.43 -16.34
N SER A 43 -18.39 12.65 -16.45
CA SER A 43 -19.08 12.10 -15.28
C SER A 43 -18.18 11.22 -14.42
N VAL A 44 -17.29 10.45 -15.05
CA VAL A 44 -16.31 9.60 -14.38
C VAL A 44 -15.25 10.45 -13.68
N TRP A 45 -14.83 11.57 -14.29
CA TRP A 45 -13.86 12.47 -13.68
C TRP A 45 -14.39 13.09 -12.38
N LEU A 46 -15.64 13.55 -12.40
CA LEU A 46 -16.29 14.10 -11.21
C LEU A 46 -16.42 13.04 -10.11
N ALA A 47 -16.87 11.83 -10.47
CA ALA A 47 -17.00 10.73 -9.51
C ALA A 47 -15.64 10.33 -8.91
N ASN A 48 -14.60 10.22 -9.74
CA ASN A 48 -13.24 9.92 -9.32
C ASN A 48 -12.66 11.01 -8.42
N ALA A 49 -12.90 12.29 -8.70
CA ALA A 49 -12.43 13.39 -7.86
C ALA A 49 -13.07 13.36 -6.47
N VAL A 50 -14.39 13.15 -6.40
CA VAL A 50 -15.12 13.07 -5.13
C VAL A 50 -14.67 11.85 -4.32
N ALA A 51 -14.61 10.68 -4.96
CA ALA A 51 -14.16 9.46 -4.28
C ALA A 51 -12.69 9.54 -3.86
N GLY A 52 -11.84 10.10 -4.72
CA GLY A 52 -10.42 10.33 -4.45
C GLY A 52 -10.23 11.19 -3.19
N PHE A 53 -10.91 12.33 -3.12
CA PHE A 53 -10.88 13.20 -1.95
C PHE A 53 -11.30 12.48 -0.66
N ILE A 54 -12.38 11.70 -0.69
CA ILE A 54 -12.86 10.95 0.49
C ILE A 54 -11.84 9.89 0.91
N ILE A 55 -11.21 9.20 -0.03
CA ILE A 55 -10.25 8.14 0.26
C ILE A 55 -8.94 8.71 0.81
N GLU A 56 -8.44 9.78 0.20
CA GLU A 56 -7.20 10.43 0.63
C GLU A 56 -7.37 11.08 2.01
N GLU A 57 -8.40 11.92 2.18
CA GLU A 57 -8.60 12.68 3.42
C GLU A 57 -9.32 11.88 4.52
N GLY A 58 -10.21 10.97 4.14
CA GLY A 58 -11.03 10.20 5.08
C GLY A 58 -10.40 8.89 5.52
N TYR A 59 -9.59 8.26 4.66
CA TYR A 59 -9.01 6.94 4.93
C TYR A 59 -7.48 6.91 4.86
N GLY A 60 -6.82 7.98 4.38
CA GLY A 60 -5.36 8.06 4.33
C GLY A 60 -4.72 7.16 3.28
N TYR A 61 -5.45 6.77 2.23
CA TYR A 61 -4.86 6.02 1.12
C TYR A 61 -4.62 6.93 -0.08
N PRO A 62 -3.44 6.88 -0.73
CA PRO A 62 -3.20 7.65 -1.93
C PRO A 62 -4.05 7.11 -3.10
N VAL A 63 -4.60 8.00 -3.92
CA VAL A 63 -5.41 7.65 -5.09
C VAL A 63 -4.73 8.10 -6.39
N GLU A 64 -4.72 7.23 -7.39
CA GLU A 64 -4.14 7.51 -8.71
C GLU A 64 -5.21 7.29 -9.81
N PRO A 65 -5.69 8.35 -10.49
CA PRO A 65 -6.52 8.19 -11.67
C PRO A 65 -5.66 7.78 -12.88
N VAL A 66 -6.00 6.67 -13.53
CA VAL A 66 -5.26 6.12 -14.66
C VAL A 66 -6.07 6.28 -15.94
N SER A 67 -5.59 7.13 -16.85
CA SER A 67 -6.28 7.40 -18.11
C SER A 67 -6.18 6.24 -19.08
N VAL A 68 -7.31 5.61 -19.38
CA VAL A 68 -7.42 4.42 -20.23
C VAL A 68 -8.73 4.42 -21.03
N SER A 69 -8.76 3.69 -22.15
CA SER A 69 -10.01 3.42 -22.85
C SER A 69 -10.85 2.40 -22.07
N VAL A 70 -12.17 2.37 -22.35
CA VAL A 70 -13.13 1.44 -21.74
C VAL A 70 -12.65 -0.01 -21.81
N ALA A 71 -12.28 -0.48 -23.00
CA ALA A 71 -11.83 -1.86 -23.18
C ALA A 71 -10.56 -2.19 -22.39
N VAL A 72 -9.64 -1.23 -22.26
CA VAL A 72 -8.42 -1.41 -21.45
C VAL A 72 -8.77 -1.41 -19.97
N ALA A 73 -9.68 -0.53 -19.52
CA ALA A 73 -10.14 -0.50 -18.14
C ALA A 73 -10.76 -1.84 -17.70
N GLU A 74 -11.63 -2.44 -18.52
CA GLU A 74 -12.24 -3.75 -18.23
C GLU A 74 -11.18 -4.85 -18.05
N VAL A 75 -10.23 -4.92 -18.98
CA VAL A 75 -9.14 -5.91 -18.90
C VAL A 75 -8.26 -5.65 -17.68
N SER A 76 -7.89 -4.40 -17.41
CA SER A 76 -7.05 -4.03 -16.27
C SER A 76 -7.74 -4.29 -14.93
N LEU A 77 -9.05 -4.10 -14.83
CA LEU A 77 -9.83 -4.49 -13.66
C LEU A 77 -9.81 -6.00 -13.44
N SER A 78 -9.97 -6.79 -14.51
CA SER A 78 -9.92 -8.26 -14.39
C SER A 78 -8.56 -8.80 -13.93
N LYS A 79 -7.48 -8.07 -14.23
CA LYS A 79 -6.11 -8.39 -13.83
C LYS A 79 -5.72 -7.83 -12.46
N GLY A 80 -6.52 -6.91 -11.91
CA GLY A 80 -6.19 -6.18 -10.69
C GLY A 80 -5.18 -5.05 -10.88
N ASP A 81 -4.89 -4.64 -12.12
CA ASP A 81 -4.05 -3.48 -12.42
C ASP A 81 -4.77 -2.17 -12.04
N LEU A 82 -6.11 -2.16 -12.14
CA LEU A 82 -6.99 -1.13 -11.62
C LEU A 82 -7.85 -1.71 -10.49
N HIS A 83 -8.32 -0.84 -9.60
CA HIS A 83 -9.03 -1.23 -8.39
C HIS A 83 -10.52 -0.89 -8.41
N ALA A 84 -10.91 0.20 -9.09
CA ALA A 84 -12.31 0.59 -9.22
C ALA A 84 -12.57 1.38 -10.50
N TRP A 85 -13.85 1.40 -10.89
CA TRP A 85 -14.43 2.23 -11.93
C TRP A 85 -15.74 2.80 -11.39
N LEU A 86 -15.84 4.13 -11.40
CA LEU A 86 -16.99 4.90 -10.93
C LEU A 86 -17.76 5.55 -12.10
#